data_AF-A0A960XLL7-F1
#
_entry.id   AF-A0A960XLL7-F1
#
_cell.length_a   1.000
_cell.length_b   1.000
_cell.length_c   1.000
_cell.angle_alpha   90.00
_cell.angle_beta   90.00
_cell.angle_gamma   90.00
#
_symmetry.space_group_name_H-M   'P 1'
#
loop_
_entity.id
_entity.type
_entity.pdbx_description
1 polymer ?
#
loop_
_entity_poly.entity_id
_entity_poly.type
_entity_poly.pdbx_seq_one_letter_code
_entity_poly.pdbx_strand_id
1 'polypeptide(L)' 'MSLKAFHLLFIVVSILLALGFGVWELATYRDGGATVDLVMGSASLVAAVGLGFYLRAVLKKLKNVSYL' A
#
# COMPACT_ATOMS: atom_id res chain seq x y z
N MET A 1 -15.85 0.71 -18.42
CA MET A 1 -15.41 0.44 -17.03
C MET A 1 -15.29 1.76 -16.29
N SER A 2 -15.86 1.88 -15.09
CA SER A 2 -15.78 3.12 -14.30
C SER A 2 -14.32 3.37 -13.90
N LEU A 3 -13.72 4.48 -14.36
CA LEU A 3 -12.34 4.90 -14.05
C LEU A 3 -12.03 4.81 -12.54
N LYS A 4 -13.06 5.04 -11.71
CA LYS A 4 -13.05 4.98 -10.24
C LYS A 4 -12.79 3.57 -9.71
N ALA A 5 -13.39 2.54 -10.32
CA ALA A 5 -13.25 1.16 -9.89
C ALA A 5 -11.83 0.63 -10.19
N PHE A 6 -11.29 0.97 -11.37
CA PHE A 6 -9.92 0.63 -11.72
C PHE A 6 -8.91 1.30 -10.77
N HIS A 7 -9.10 2.60 -10.50
CA HIS A 7 -8.23 3.32 -9.57
C HIS A 7 -8.25 2.72 -8.15
N LEU A 8 -9.44 2.34 -7.66
CA LEU A 8 -9.58 1.70 -6.36
C LEU A 8 -8.83 0.36 -6.31
N LEU A 9 -9.03 -0.47 -7.34
CA LEU A 9 -8.37 -1.77 -7.43
C LEU A 9 -6.85 -1.62 -7.52
N PHE A 10 -6.36 -0.64 -8.28
CA PHE A 10 -4.95 -0.32 -8.37
C PHE A 10 -4.35 0.03 -7.00
N ILE A 11 -5.00 0.93 -6.23
CA ILE A 11 -4.53 1.29 -4.90
C ILE A 11 -4.49 0.08 -3.96
N VAL A 12 -5.54 -0.76 -3.99
CA VAL A 12 -5.60 -1.99 -3.16
C VAL A 12 -4.47 -2.96 -3.52
N VAL A 13 -4.24 -3.20 -4.81
CA VAL A 13 -3.14 -4.07 -5.27
C VAL A 13 -1.78 -3.48 -4.86
N SER A 14 -1.57 -2.17 -5.01
CA SER A 14 -0.34 -1.51 -4.58
C SER A 14 -0.10 -1.64 -3.07
N ILE A 15 -1.15 -1.53 -2.23
CA ILE A 15 -1.04 -1.75 -0.78
C ILE A 15 -0.60 -3.19 -0.49
N LEU A 16 -1.27 -4.17 -1.10
CA LEU A 16 -0.94 -5.59 -0.90
C LEU A 16 0.49 -5.89 -1.34
N LEU A 17 0.93 -5.34 -2.47
CA LEU A 17 2.29 -5.51 -2.98
C LEU A 17 3.32 -4.89 -2.03
N ALA A 18 3.08 -3.66 -1.55
CA ALA A 18 3.97 -2.96 -0.64
C ALA A 18 4.05 -3.64 0.74
N LEU A 19 2.94 -4.22 1.23
CA LEU A 19 2.95 -5.04 2.45
C LEU A 19 3.71 -6.35 2.23
N GLY A 20 3.44 -7.05 1.13
CA GLY A 20 4.13 -8.30 0.80
C GLY A 20 5.64 -8.10 0.67
N PHE A 21 6.06 -7.08 -0.08
CA PHE A 21 7.47 -6.72 -0.23
C PHE A 21 8.09 -6.28 1.11
N GLY A 22 7.40 -5.43 1.88
CA GLY A 22 7.90 -4.98 3.18
C GLY A 22 8.11 -6.12 4.19
N VAL A 23 7.16 -7.06 4.26
CA VAL A 23 7.28 -8.25 5.11
C VAL A 23 8.38 -9.19 4.62
N TRP A 24 8.52 -9.36 3.30
CA TRP A 24 9.58 -10.19 2.72
C TRP A 24 10.96 -9.60 3.04
N GLU A 25 11.18 -8.32 2.78
CA GLU A 25 12.45 -7.64 3.09
C GLU A 25 12.80 -7.72 4.58
N LEU A 26 11.82 -7.59 5.48
CA LEU A 26 12.03 -7.78 6.92
C LEU A 26 12.40 -9.23 7.29
N ALA A 27 11.83 -10.21 6.60
CA ALA A 27 12.19 -11.62 6.77
C ALA A 27 13.61 -11.90 6.23
N THR A 28 13.95 -11.34 5.07
CA THR A 28 15.29 -11.40 4.48
C THR A 28 16.33 -10.75 5.40
N TYR A 29 16.01 -9.59 5.99
CA TYR A 29 16.87 -8.93 6.96
C TYR A 29 17.16 -9.82 8.17
N ARG A 30 16.17 -10.57 8.65
CA ARG A 30 16.35 -11.49 9.78
C ARG A 30 17.34 -12.61 9.48
N ASP A 31 17.42 -13.06 8.23
CA ASP A 31 18.30 -14.15 7.81
C ASP A 31 19.69 -13.66 7.34
N GLY A 32 19.76 -12.51 6.67
CA GLY A 32 20.99 -11.97 6.05
C GLY A 32 21.63 -10.78 6.76
N GLY A 33 20.89 -10.06 7.62
CA GLY A 33 21.38 -8.93 8.42
C GLY A 33 21.75 -7.66 7.64
N ALA A 34 21.42 -7.56 6.35
CA ALA A 34 21.81 -6.41 5.53
C ALA A 34 20.95 -5.18 5.82
N THR A 35 21.57 -4.07 6.26
CA THR A 35 20.86 -2.83 6.61
C THR A 35 19.99 -2.28 5.48
N VAL A 36 20.34 -2.57 4.22
CA VAL A 36 19.53 -2.22 3.04
C VAL A 36 18.13 -2.82 3.12
N ASP A 37 18.01 -4.09 3.51
CA ASP A 37 16.74 -4.81 3.56
C ASP A 37 15.82 -4.22 4.64
N LEU A 38 16.41 -3.81 5.77
CA LEU A 38 15.68 -3.12 6.84
C LEU A 38 15.14 -1.77 6.37
N VAL A 39 15.93 -0.99 5.64
CA VAL A 39 15.52 0.33 5.12
C VAL A 39 14.49 0.18 4.02
N MET A 40 14.68 -0.74 3.07
CA MET A 40 13.73 -1.05 1.99
C MET A 40 12.40 -1.56 2.56
N GLY A 41 12.44 -2.52 3.47
CA GLY A 41 11.26 -3.10 4.10
C GLY A 41 10.47 -2.06 4.91
N SER A 42 11.16 -1.26 5.73
CA SER A 42 10.52 -0.20 6.50
C SER A 42 9.94 0.90 5.60
N ALA A 43 10.66 1.34 4.56
CA ALA A 43 10.14 2.28 3.58
C ALA A 43 8.90 1.75 2.86
N SER A 44 8.88 0.47 2.50
CA SER A 44 7.73 -0.17 1.86
C SER A 44 6.52 -0.25 2.78
N LEU A 45 6.71 -0.55 4.07
CA LEU A 45 5.63 -0.52 5.06
C LEU A 45 5.08 0.90 5.26
N VAL A 46 5.94 1.91 5.32
CA VAL A 46 5.52 3.32 5.38
C VAL A 46 4.70 3.69 4.14
N ALA A 47 5.14 3.26 2.95
CA ALA A 47 4.40 3.47 1.70
C ALA A 47 3.02 2.77 1.72
N ALA A 48 2.94 1.54 2.22
CA ALA A 48 1.67 0.81 2.37
C ALA A 48 0.70 1.54 3.31
N VAL A 49 1.19 2.06 4.43
CA VAL A 49 0.40 2.87 5.37
C VAL A 49 -0.08 4.16 4.70
N GLY A 50 0.81 4.86 3.99
CA GLY A 50 0.47 6.07 3.23
C GLY A 50 -0.62 5.81 2.18
N LEU A 51 -0.50 4.73 1.42
CA LEU A 51 -1.51 4.28 0.48
C LEU A 51 -2.83 3.91 1.18
N GLY A 52 -2.79 3.33 2.37
CA GLY A 52 -3.97 3.06 3.19
C GLY A 52 -4.73 4.32 3.59
N PHE A 53 -4.02 5.38 3.99
CA PHE A 53 -4.63 6.69 4.24
C PHE A 53 -5.20 7.31 2.97
N TYR A 54 -4.47 7.22 1.85
CA TYR A 54 -4.94 7.69 0.55
C TYR A 54 -6.22 6.95 0.11
N LEU A 55 -6.27 5.63 0.27
CA LEU A 55 -7.46 4.82 0.01
C LEU A 55 -8.65 5.29 0.84
N ARG A 56 -8.44 5.56 2.14
CA ARG A 56 -9.47 6.11 3.03
C ARG A 56 -9.96 7.48 2.55
N ALA A 57 -9.06 8.35 2.11
CA ALA A 57 -9.41 9.66 1.56
C ALA A 57 -10.22 9.54 0.26
N VAL A 58 -9.81 8.64 -0.66
CA VAL A 58 -10.54 8.34 -1.91
C VAL A 58 -11.93 7.79 -1.59
N LEU A 59 -12.05 6.83 -0.68
CA LEU A 59 -13.34 6.28 -0.25
C LEU A 59 -14.23 7.36 0.39
N LYS A 60 -13.68 8.25 1.21
CA LYS A 60 -14.43 9.38 1.79
C LYS A 60 -14.90 10.37 0.72
N LYS A 61 -14.07 10.64 -0.28
CA LYS A 61 -14.38 11.52 -1.41
C LYS A 61 -15.45 10.91 -2.31
N LEU A 62 -15.39 9.59 -2.54
CA LEU A 62 -16.40 8.85 -3.29
C LEU A 62 -17.73 8.70 -2.52
N LYS A 63 -17.71 8.51 -1.19
CA LYS A 63 -18.92 8.46 -0.35
C LYS A 63 -19.70 9.78 -0.30
N ASN A 64 -19.05 10.93 -0.46
CA ASN A 64 -19.71 12.24 -0.49
C ASN A 64 -20.28 12.60 -1.88
N VAL A 65 -20.00 11.80 -2.90
CA VAL A 65 -20.62 11.96 -4.21
C VAL A 65 -21.79 10.98 -4.27
N SER A 66 -22.95 11.42 -3.76
CA SER A 66 -24.24 10.74 -3.97
C SER A 66 -24.46 10.65 -5.47
N TYR A 67 -24.24 9.46 -6.03
CA TYR A 67 -24.78 9.06 -7.34
C TYR A 67 -25.96 8.10 -7.16
N LEU A 68 -26.50 8.04 -5.94
CA LEU A 68 -27.80 7.46 -5.60
C LEU A 68 -28.70 8.59 -5.13
#